data_AF-A0A2N3EPX8-F1
#
_entry.id   AF-A0A2N3EPX8-F1
#
_cell.length_a   1.000
_cell.length_b   1.000
_cell.length_c   1.000
_cell.angle_alpha   90.00
_cell.angle_beta   90.00
_cell.angle_gamma   90.00
#
_symmetry.space_group_name_H-M   'P 1'
#
loop_
_entity.id
_entity.type
_entity.pdbx_description
1 polymer ?
#
loop_
_entity_poly.entity_id
_entity_poly.type
_entity_poly.pdbx_seq_one_letter_code
_entity_poly.pdbx_strand_id
1 'polypeptide(L)'
;MRPALQTLGWVTVGMLGVVCVLTLRVAIASGGSMAPALVSGDVCIAARTLTPRQGDIVLYERTGDSPVLHRVIALDSNGDVWTAGDANQYVDY
;
A
#
# COMPACT_ATOMS: atom_id res chain seq x y z
N MET A 1 25.73 35.57 1.32
CA MET A 1 24.81 34.88 0.39
C MET A 1 24.39 33.49 0.91
N ARG A 2 23.98 33.35 2.18
CA ARG A 2 23.60 32.05 2.81
C ARG A 2 22.10 31.81 3.08
N PRO A 3 21.21 32.81 3.20
CA PRO A 3 19.81 32.55 3.63
C PRO A 3 18.95 31.90 2.54
N ALA A 4 19.26 32.15 1.26
CA ALA A 4 18.47 31.63 0.13
C ALA A 4 18.58 30.10 -0.05
N LEU A 5 19.73 29.49 0.28
CA LEU A 5 19.86 28.02 0.22
C LEU A 5 19.11 27.34 1.36
N GLN A 6 19.04 27.98 2.54
CA GLN A 6 18.34 27.41 3.69
C GLN A 6 16.83 27.45 3.51
N THR A 7 16.28 28.54 2.97
CA THR A 7 14.85 28.63 2.66
C THR A 7 14.44 27.65 1.55
N LEU A 8 15.27 27.48 0.52
CA LEU A 8 15.02 26.48 -0.53
C LEU A 8 14.95 25.06 0.04
N GLY A 9 15.86 24.71 0.96
CA GLY A 9 15.87 23.40 1.63
C GLY A 9 14.57 23.11 2.39
N TRP A 10 14.08 24.08 3.18
CA TRP A 10 12.82 23.90 3.92
C TRP A 10 11.60 23.77 3.00
N VAL A 11 11.56 24.50 1.90
CA VAL A 11 10.50 24.38 0.89
C VAL A 11 10.51 22.98 0.27
N THR A 12 11.69 22.45 -0.06
CA THR A 12 11.81 21.09 -0.62
C THR A 12 11.34 20.04 0.39
N VAL A 13 11.76 20.12 1.65
CA VAL A 13 11.33 19.19 2.71
C VAL A 13 9.81 19.26 2.92
N GLY A 14 9.26 20.48 2.98
CA GLY A 14 7.82 20.70 3.12
C GLY A 14 7.04 20.10 1.95
N MET A 15 7.50 20.32 0.71
CA MET A 15 6.86 19.77 -0.48
C MET A 15 6.94 18.23 -0.52
N LEU A 16 8.07 17.65 -0.14
CA LEU A 16 8.21 16.19 -0.03
C LEU A 16 7.25 15.61 1.02
N GLY A 17 7.13 16.27 2.18
CA GLY A 17 6.19 15.88 3.22
C GLY A 17 4.74 15.89 2.73
N VAL A 18 4.34 16.94 1.99
CA VAL A 18 3.00 17.02 1.39
C VAL A 18 2.78 15.90 0.38
N VAL A 19 3.74 15.62 -0.51
CA VAL A 19 3.64 14.52 -1.48
C VAL A 19 3.49 13.18 -0.75
N CYS A 20 4.30 12.90 0.27
CA CYS A 20 4.18 11.67 1.05
C CYS A 20 2.80 11.53 1.70
N VAL A 21 2.29 12.59 2.35
CA VAL A 21 0.98 12.57 3.01
C VAL A 21 -0.17 12.36 2.02
N LEU A 22 -0.07 12.93 0.81
CA LEU A 22 -1.11 12.80 -0.20
C LEU A 22 -1.08 11.47 -0.97
N THR A 23 0.05 10.76 -0.96
CA THR A 23 0.25 9.54 -1.78
C THR A 23 0.31 8.25 -0.97
N LEU A 24 0.65 8.33 0.31
CA LEU A 24 0.76 7.17 1.19
C LEU A 24 -0.53 6.95 1.98
N ARG A 25 -0.91 5.68 2.11
CA ARG A 25 -1.98 5.23 3.01
C ARG A 25 -1.36 4.45 4.16
N VAL A 26 -1.81 4.74 5.37
CA VAL A 26 -1.44 3.97 6.55
C VAL A 26 -2.63 3.11 6.91
N ALA A 27 -2.41 1.81 7.03
CA ALA A 27 -3.41 0.84 7.46
C ALA A 27 -2.86 0.02 8.63
N ILE A 28 -3.74 -0.42 9.51
CA ILE A 28 -3.40 -1.38 10.57
C ILE A 28 -3.93 -2.74 10.13
N ALA A 29 -3.04 -3.71 10.02
CA ALA A 29 -3.42 -5.08 9.73
C ALA A 29 -4.33 -5.60 10.85
N SER A 30 -5.47 -6.17 10.46
CA SER A 30 -6.44 -6.74 11.39
C SER A 30 -6.80 -8.15 10.95
N GLY A 31 -7.14 -9.00 11.92
CA GLY A 31 -7.41 -10.43 11.66
C GLY A 31 -6.14 -11.26 11.45
N GLY A 32 -6.27 -12.37 10.74
CA GLY A 32 -5.19 -13.34 10.53
C GLY A 32 -5.02 -13.82 9.09
N SER A 33 -5.74 -13.23 8.12
CA SER A 33 -5.72 -13.67 6.71
C SER A 33 -4.35 -13.52 6.07
N MET A 34 -3.52 -12.60 6.56
CA MET A 34 -2.18 -12.31 6.03
C MET A 34 -1.04 -12.96 6.82
N ALA A 35 -1.34 -13.80 7.82
CA ALA A 35 -0.30 -14.49 8.56
C ALA A 35 0.43 -15.52 7.66
N PRO A 36 1.75 -15.73 7.79
CA PRO A 36 2.64 -15.13 8.79
C PRO A 36 3.27 -13.79 8.38
N ALA A 37 3.03 -13.29 7.16
CA ALA A 37 3.71 -12.08 6.67
C ALA A 37 3.27 -10.82 7.40
N LEU A 38 1.99 -10.74 7.76
CA LEU A 38 1.43 -9.70 8.61
C LEU A 38 0.57 -10.34 9.70
N VAL A 39 0.71 -9.83 10.92
CA VAL A 39 -0.12 -10.21 12.06
C VAL A 39 -0.98 -9.04 12.52
N SER A 40 -2.06 -9.32 13.24
CA SER A 40 -2.94 -8.28 13.76
C SER A 40 -2.16 -7.27 14.59
N GLY A 41 -2.30 -5.98 14.25
CA GLY A 41 -1.60 -4.87 14.89
C GLY A 41 -0.42 -4.31 14.08
N ASP A 42 0.03 -5.00 13.03
CA ASP A 42 1.10 -4.48 12.18
C ASP A 42 0.67 -3.21 11.43
N VAL A 43 1.61 -2.27 11.29
CA VAL A 43 1.40 -1.02 10.56
C VAL A 43 1.91 -1.17 9.13
N CYS A 44 1.01 -0.98 8.17
CA CYS A 44 1.30 -1.04 6.75
C CYS A 44 1.31 0.37 6.16
N ILE A 45 2.34 0.69 5.38
CA ILE A 45 2.40 1.92 4.58
C ILE A 45 2.27 1.52 3.11
N ALA A 46 1.14 1.83 2.50
CA ALA A 46 0.86 1.55 1.11
C ALA A 46 1.07 2.79 0.24
N ALA A 47 1.84 2.66 -0.84
CA ALA A 47 1.93 3.65 -1.89
C ALA A 47 0.98 3.25 -3.03
N ARG A 48 0.25 4.22 -3.58
CA ARG A 48 -0.61 3.96 -4.75
C ARG A 48 0.26 3.53 -5.95
N THR A 49 -0.12 2.42 -6.59
CA THR A 49 0.51 1.91 -7.81
C THR A 49 -0.55 1.54 -8.84
N LEU A 50 -0.21 1.69 -10.12
CA LEU A 50 -1.01 1.21 -11.25
C LEU A 50 -0.45 -0.08 -11.84
N THR A 51 0.72 -0.52 -11.38
CA THR A 51 1.45 -1.67 -11.93
C THR A 51 1.88 -2.58 -10.78
N PRO A 52 0.91 -3.23 -10.09
CA PRO A 52 1.24 -4.24 -9.09
C PRO A 52 1.95 -5.42 -9.75
N ARG A 53 2.81 -6.09 -8.98
CA ARG A 53 3.56 -7.27 -9.41
C ARG A 53 3.14 -8.48 -8.59
N GLN A 54 3.29 -9.66 -9.17
CA GLN A 54 3.11 -10.90 -8.44
C GLN A 54 4.02 -10.92 -7.20
N GLY A 55 3.44 -11.23 -6.03
CA GLY A 55 4.12 -11.22 -4.75
C GLY A 55 3.95 -9.92 -3.95
N ASP A 56 3.52 -8.81 -4.56
CA ASP A 56 3.24 -7.57 -3.83
C ASP A 56 2.07 -7.77 -2.86
N ILE A 57 2.11 -7.11 -1.70
CA ILE A 57 0.94 -6.97 -0.82
C ILE A 57 0.27 -5.66 -1.17
N VAL A 58 -0.99 -5.75 -1.59
CA VAL A 58 -1.78 -4.60 -2.03
C VAL A 58 -2.89 -4.29 -1.04
N LEU A 59 -3.08 -3.00 -0.78
CA LEU A 59 -4.24 -2.47 -0.10
C LEU A 59 -5.25 -2.01 -1.16
N TYR A 60 -6.42 -2.62 -1.19
CA TYR A 60 -7.49 -2.23 -2.12
C TYR A 60 -8.84 -2.14 -1.41
N GLU A 61 -9.74 -1.35 -2.00
CA GLU A 61 -11.10 -1.13 -1.50
C GLU A 61 -12.07 -1.77 -2.50
N ARG A 62 -12.95 -2.65 -2.01
CA ARG A 62 -14.13 -3.09 -2.78
C ARG A 62 -15.31 -2.20 -2.37
N THR A 63 -16.09 -1.75 -3.35
CA THR A 63 -17.21 -0.82 -3.11
C THR A 63 -18.15 -1.36 -2.03
N GLY A 64 -18.25 -0.66 -0.89
CA GLY A 64 -19.11 -1.04 0.23
C GLY A 64 -18.42 -1.84 1.34
N ASP A 65 -17.16 -2.24 1.14
CA ASP A 65 -16.38 -3.02 2.11
C ASP A 65 -15.24 -2.19 2.74
N SER A 66 -14.70 -2.70 3.84
CA SER A 66 -13.48 -2.16 4.43
C SER A 66 -12.26 -2.45 3.55
N PRO A 67 -11.22 -1.60 3.56
CA PRO A 67 -9.98 -1.88 2.83
C PRO A 67 -9.39 -3.23 3.21
N VAL A 68 -8.94 -4.00 2.22
CA VAL A 68 -8.38 -5.34 2.38
C VAL A 68 -6.92 -5.36 1.95
N LEU A 69 -6.10 -6.07 2.74
CA LEU A 69 -4.70 -6.38 2.40
C LEU A 69 -4.64 -7.81 1.90
N HIS A 70 -4.19 -8.03 0.67
CA HIS A 70 -3.89 -9.36 0.12
C HIS A 70 -2.61 -9.36 -0.70
N ARG A 71 -2.03 -10.55 -0.89
CA ARG A 71 -0.90 -10.75 -1.80
C ARG A 71 -1.39 -10.98 -3.21
N VAL A 72 -0.76 -10.31 -4.18
CA VAL A 72 -0.99 -10.57 -5.60
C VAL A 72 -0.42 -11.94 -5.95
N ILE A 73 -1.28 -12.86 -6.36
CA ILE A 73 -0.88 -14.23 -6.73
C ILE A 73 -0.80 -14.43 -8.23
N ALA A 74 -1.53 -13.63 -9.02
CA ALA A 74 -1.47 -13.65 -10.47
C ALA A 74 -1.92 -12.31 -11.07
N LEU A 75 -1.44 -12.06 -12.28
CA LEU A 75 -1.84 -10.97 -13.16
C LEU A 75 -2.21 -11.63 -14.48
N ASP A 76 -3.40 -11.34 -15.00
CA ASP A 76 -3.78 -11.85 -16.31
C ASP A 76 -3.35 -10.91 -17.44
N SER A 77 -3.53 -11.33 -18.70
CA SER A 77 -3.19 -10.51 -19.87
C SER A 77 -4.13 -9.31 -20.08
N ASN A 78 -5.27 -9.28 -19.38
CA ASN A 78 -6.28 -8.23 -19.47
C ASN A 78 -6.08 -7.14 -18.41
N GLY A 79 -5.18 -7.36 -17.45
CA GLY A 79 -4.88 -6.44 -16.36
C GLY A 79 -5.63 -6.76 -15.06
N ASP A 80 -6.35 -7.87 -15.00
CA ASP A 80 -7.02 -8.33 -13.79
C ASP A 80 -5.98 -8.84 -12.78
N VAL A 81 -6.18 -8.46 -11.51
CA VAL A 81 -5.26 -8.74 -10.41
C VAL A 81 -5.91 -9.75 -9.48
N TRP A 82 -5.36 -10.96 -9.44
CA TRP A 82 -5.83 -12.00 -8.52
C TRP A 82 -5.05 -11.90 -7.22
N THR A 83 -5.77 -11.88 -6.10
CA THR A 83 -5.18 -11.68 -4.78
C THR A 83 -5.64 -12.74 -3.79
N ALA A 84 -4.82 -13.05 -2.79
CA ALA A 84 -5.21 -13.93 -1.70
C ALA A 84 -4.53 -13.51 -0.40
N GLY A 85 -5.19 -13.78 0.73
CA GLY A 85 -4.55 -13.73 2.04
C GLY A 85 -3.55 -14.88 2.17
N ASP A 86 -2.37 -14.63 2.75
CA ASP A 86 -1.32 -15.64 2.92
C ASP A 86 -1.73 -16.87 3.75
N ALA A 87 -2.65 -16.68 4.70
CA ALA A 87 -3.22 -17.76 5.52
C ALA A 87 -4.49 -18.38 4.91
N ASN A 88 -5.04 -17.76 3.88
CA ASN A 88 -6.30 -18.17 3.27
C ASN A 88 -6.04 -19.13 2.10
N GLN A 89 -6.88 -20.15 1.96
CA GLN A 89 -6.86 -21.06 0.80
C GLN A 89 -7.76 -20.58 -0.35
N TYR A 90 -8.48 -19.47 -0.15
CA TYR A 90 -9.45 -18.94 -1.10
C TYR A 90 -8.90 -17.70 -1.81
N VAL A 91 -9.09 -17.66 -3.13
CA VAL A 91 -8.61 -16.58 -4.00
C VAL A 91 -9.72 -15.57 -4.22
N ASP A 92 -9.38 -14.29 -4.09
CA ASP A 92 -10.25 -13.15 -4.40
C ASP A 92 -9.78 -12.45 -5.69
N TYR A 93 -10.75 -11.90 -6.45
CA TYR A 93 -10.54 -11.16 -7.70
C TYR A 93 -11.20 -9.78 -7.66
#